data_AF-A0A1F8RZF1-F1
#
_entry.id   AF-A0A1F8RZF1-F1
#
_cell.length_a   1.000
_cell.length_b   1.000
_cell.length_c   1.000
_cell.angle_alpha   90.00
_cell.angle_beta   90.00
_cell.angle_gamma   90.00
#
_symmetry.space_group_name_H-M   'P 1'
#
loop_
_entity.id
_entity.type
_entity.pdbx_description
1 polymer ?
#
loop_
_entity_poly.entity_id
_entity_poly.type
_entity_poly.pdbx_seq_one_letter_code
_entity_poly.pdbx_strand_id
1 'polypeptide(L)'
;MMAAPYACDTVPFLPGALLQPGAAERDDDAAAEALRQFLSRPENDFMPATGWRRLGRSGPFMEFANFIADPAWNSYVSVTFEADRNAWRPFRWGSCEPRRVVTGNTVSLAWWLPEGVPDQAGRSIAVSVIVDGCNAGPAEEGIEPPLLDIAGDAVTIILTSRRDPNPDCPAGGPTPWTIDLPEEIGTRALLDGSVFPGRDATTEPLGFGGIGG
;
A
#
# COMPACT_ATOMS: atom_id res chain seq x y z
N MET A 1 -5.06 -10.54 16.82
CA MET A 1 -5.67 -10.07 15.56
C MET A 1 -4.80 -10.59 14.43
N MET A 2 -5.35 -11.24 13.38
CA MET A 2 -4.53 -11.66 12.24
C MET A 2 -4.13 -10.40 11.44
N ALA A 3 -2.87 -10.28 11.03
CA ALA A 3 -2.45 -9.16 10.20
C ALA A 3 -3.26 -9.16 8.90
N ALA A 4 -3.89 -8.03 8.58
CA ALA A 4 -4.59 -7.87 7.31
C ALA A 4 -3.58 -7.91 6.16
N PRO A 5 -3.93 -8.54 5.01
CA PRO A 5 -3.03 -8.59 3.88
C PRO A 5 -2.90 -7.24 3.18
N TYR A 6 -1.80 -7.07 2.46
CA TYR A 6 -1.53 -6.00 1.51
C TYR A 6 -1.45 -6.59 0.10
N ALA A 7 -1.54 -5.76 -0.93
CA ALA A 7 -1.30 -6.15 -2.31
C ALA A 7 -0.62 -4.99 -3.04
N CYS A 8 0.32 -5.31 -3.94
CA CYS A 8 0.81 -4.35 -4.92
C CYS A 8 -0.22 -4.20 -6.06
N ASP A 9 -0.78 -5.34 -6.50
CA ASP A 9 -1.80 -5.41 -7.53
C ASP A 9 -2.67 -6.67 -7.33
N THR A 10 -2.16 -7.83 -7.74
CA THR A 10 -2.98 -9.05 -7.90
C THR A 10 -2.84 -10.04 -6.75
N VAL A 11 -1.68 -10.13 -6.11
CA VAL A 11 -1.42 -11.18 -5.11
C VAL A 11 -1.44 -10.58 -3.70
N PRO A 12 -2.44 -10.95 -2.86
CA PRO A 12 -2.42 -10.56 -1.46
C PRO A 12 -1.26 -11.23 -0.70
N PHE A 13 -0.62 -10.48 0.19
CA PHE A 13 0.47 -10.97 1.04
C PHE A 13 0.39 -10.36 2.45
N LEU A 14 1.00 -11.01 3.43
CA LEU A 14 1.13 -10.46 4.78
C LEU A 14 2.32 -9.49 4.84
N PRO A 15 2.27 -8.41 5.65
CA PRO A 15 3.35 -7.43 5.74
C PRO A 15 4.70 -8.04 6.12
N GLY A 16 4.68 -9.12 6.91
CA GLY A 16 5.88 -9.88 7.28
C GLY A 16 6.68 -10.43 6.08
N ALA A 17 6.06 -10.60 4.90
CA ALA A 17 6.75 -11.03 3.68
C ALA A 17 7.73 -9.96 3.16
N LEU A 18 7.38 -8.68 3.29
CA LEU A 18 8.27 -7.55 2.94
C LEU A 18 9.40 -7.37 3.95
N LEU A 19 9.23 -7.90 5.17
CA LEU A 19 10.25 -7.86 6.22
C LEU A 19 11.21 -9.05 6.20
N GLN A 20 10.94 -10.07 5.37
CA GLN A 20 11.86 -11.20 5.23
C GLN A 20 13.16 -10.77 4.53
N PRO A 21 14.28 -11.50 4.74
CA PRO A 21 15.48 -11.32 3.95
C PRO A 21 15.19 -11.46 2.45
N GLY A 22 15.75 -10.55 1.65
CA GLY A 22 15.67 -10.60 0.20
C GLY A 22 16.70 -11.59 -0.38
N ALA A 23 16.25 -12.79 -0.72
CA ALA A 23 17.07 -13.80 -1.39
C ALA A 23 16.23 -14.78 -2.25
N ALA A 24 14.97 -14.45 -2.50
CA ALA A 24 14.03 -15.35 -3.18
C ALA A 24 14.45 -15.62 -4.63
N GLU A 25 15.24 -14.75 -5.25
CA GLU A 25 15.85 -15.01 -6.56
C GLU A 25 16.84 -16.19 -6.54
N ARG A 26 17.26 -16.65 -5.36
CA ARG A 26 18.22 -17.75 -5.17
C ARG A 26 17.57 -19.07 -4.79
N ASP A 27 16.24 -19.09 -4.61
CA ASP A 27 15.54 -20.32 -4.30
C ASP A 27 15.69 -21.34 -5.45
N ASP A 28 15.66 -22.61 -5.10
CA ASP A 28 15.76 -23.75 -6.03
C ASP A 28 14.36 -24.20 -6.48
N ASP A 29 13.62 -23.28 -7.10
CA ASP A 29 12.34 -23.59 -7.74
C ASP A 29 12.12 -22.83 -9.06
N ALA A 30 11.13 -23.29 -9.82
CA ALA A 30 10.83 -22.76 -11.15
C ALA A 30 10.38 -21.29 -11.15
N ALA A 31 9.82 -20.79 -10.04
CA ALA A 31 9.39 -19.40 -9.95
C ALA A 31 10.61 -18.48 -9.74
N ALA A 32 11.54 -18.90 -8.88
CA ALA A 32 12.82 -18.22 -8.70
C ALA A 32 13.70 -18.28 -9.97
N GLU A 33 13.67 -19.39 -10.71
CA GLU A 33 14.31 -19.46 -12.02
C GLU A 33 13.72 -18.45 -13.01
N ALA A 34 12.39 -18.36 -13.09
CA ALA A 34 11.73 -17.38 -13.94
C ALA A 34 12.05 -15.93 -13.54
N LEU A 35 12.16 -15.66 -12.24
CA LEU A 35 12.64 -14.37 -11.74
C LEU A 35 14.06 -14.06 -12.23
N ARG A 36 15.01 -15.00 -12.09
CA ARG A 36 16.38 -14.82 -12.60
C ARG A 36 16.42 -14.57 -14.11
N GLN A 37 15.64 -15.32 -14.89
CA GLN A 37 15.54 -15.15 -16.34
C GLN A 37 14.89 -13.83 -16.74
N PHE A 38 13.94 -13.31 -15.95
CA PHE A 38 13.34 -12.00 -16.17
C PHE A 38 14.34 -10.88 -15.89
N LEU A 39 15.07 -10.97 -14.78
CA LEU A 39 16.05 -9.96 -14.37
C LEU A 39 17.29 -9.93 -15.27
N SER A 40 17.63 -11.02 -15.96
CA SER A 40 18.79 -11.07 -16.86
C SER A 40 18.55 -10.41 -18.23
N ARG A 41 17.34 -9.91 -18.50
CA ARG A 41 17.03 -9.31 -19.81
C ARG A 41 17.45 -7.84 -19.82
N PRO A 42 18.12 -7.35 -20.88
CA PRO A 42 18.61 -5.97 -20.94
C PRO A 42 17.51 -4.91 -20.74
N GLU A 43 16.28 -5.18 -21.19
CA GLU A 43 15.15 -4.28 -20.99
C GLU A 43 14.75 -4.09 -19.52
N ASN A 44 15.23 -4.96 -18.61
CA ASN A 44 14.92 -4.96 -17.18
C ASN A 44 16.12 -4.58 -16.32
N ASP A 45 17.21 -4.05 -16.88
CA ASP A 45 18.42 -3.67 -16.14
C ASP A 45 18.18 -2.58 -15.07
N PHE A 46 17.05 -1.87 -15.15
CA PHE A 46 16.62 -0.91 -14.13
C PHE A 46 16.08 -1.58 -12.85
N MET A 47 15.73 -2.87 -12.92
CA MET A 47 15.29 -3.64 -11.77
C MET A 47 16.50 -4.13 -10.96
N PRO A 48 16.39 -4.23 -9.62
CA PRO A 48 17.48 -4.78 -8.81
C PRO A 48 17.82 -6.21 -9.23
N ALA A 49 19.10 -6.52 -9.41
CA ALA A 49 19.52 -7.88 -9.76
C ALA A 49 19.35 -8.90 -8.61
N THR A 50 19.34 -8.44 -7.36
CA THR A 50 19.28 -9.29 -6.15
C THR A 50 18.49 -8.62 -5.03
N GLY A 51 18.12 -9.38 -3.99
CA GLY A 51 17.40 -8.84 -2.83
C GLY A 51 15.89 -9.01 -2.92
N TRP A 52 15.40 -9.88 -3.79
CA TRP A 52 13.97 -10.07 -4.01
C TRP A 52 13.35 -10.89 -2.89
N ARG A 53 12.12 -10.54 -2.54
CA ARG A 53 11.30 -11.24 -1.56
C ARG A 53 10.12 -11.86 -2.26
N ARG A 54 9.78 -13.10 -1.89
CA ARG A 54 8.53 -13.73 -2.31
C ARG A 54 7.40 -13.23 -1.44
N LEU A 55 6.43 -12.53 -2.03
CA LEU A 55 5.32 -11.94 -1.28
C LEU A 55 4.23 -12.95 -0.99
N GLY A 56 3.84 -13.71 -2.01
CA GLY A 56 2.77 -14.68 -1.89
C GLY A 56 2.42 -15.34 -3.20
N ARG A 57 1.40 -16.20 -3.15
CA ARG A 57 0.83 -16.89 -4.30
C ARG A 57 -0.69 -16.82 -4.22
N SER A 58 -1.35 -16.49 -5.33
CA SER A 58 -2.81 -16.49 -5.46
C SER A 58 -3.21 -17.16 -6.77
N GLY A 59 -3.83 -18.35 -6.69
CA GLY A 59 -4.15 -19.14 -7.89
C GLY A 59 -2.91 -19.43 -8.76
N PRO A 60 -2.91 -19.03 -10.05
CA PRO A 60 -1.77 -19.20 -10.94
C PRO A 60 -0.71 -18.11 -10.76
N PHE A 61 -0.90 -17.11 -9.88
CA PHE A 61 0.00 -15.97 -9.77
C PHE A 61 0.98 -16.10 -8.60
N MET A 62 2.24 -15.72 -8.83
CA MET A 62 3.30 -15.60 -7.83
C MET A 62 3.88 -14.19 -7.92
N GLU A 63 4.00 -13.50 -6.79
CA GLU A 63 4.53 -12.13 -6.76
C GLU A 63 5.81 -12.04 -5.94
N PHE A 64 6.78 -11.33 -6.50
CA PHE A 64 8.03 -10.97 -5.86
C PHE A 64 8.14 -9.45 -5.78
N ALA A 65 8.77 -8.93 -4.74
CA ALA A 65 9.12 -7.51 -4.68
C ALA A 65 10.50 -7.24 -4.08
N ASN A 66 11.00 -6.07 -4.40
CA ASN A 66 12.23 -5.51 -3.84
C ASN A 66 12.04 -4.02 -3.57
N PHE A 67 12.84 -3.47 -2.66
CA PHE A 67 12.82 -2.04 -2.36
C PHE A 67 13.98 -1.36 -3.09
N ILE A 68 13.67 -0.32 -3.85
CA ILE A 68 14.69 0.51 -4.51
C ILE A 68 14.93 1.71 -3.60
N ALA A 69 16.04 1.68 -2.85
CA ALA A 69 16.52 2.79 -2.03
C ALA A 69 17.27 3.85 -2.86
N ASP A 70 16.68 4.28 -3.97
CA ASP A 70 17.19 5.36 -4.82
C ASP A 70 16.41 6.65 -4.54
N PRO A 71 17.05 7.82 -4.42
CA PRO A 71 16.34 9.07 -4.15
C PRO A 71 15.24 9.42 -5.15
N ALA A 72 15.32 8.96 -6.41
CA ALA A 72 14.30 9.21 -7.41
C ALA A 72 13.16 8.16 -7.40
N TRP A 73 13.36 6.98 -6.79
CA TRP A 73 12.40 5.88 -6.85
C TRP A 73 11.93 5.33 -5.51
N ASN A 74 12.55 5.71 -4.39
CA ASN A 74 12.33 5.31 -2.98
C ASN A 74 11.00 4.57 -2.68
N SER A 75 10.86 3.35 -3.20
CA SER A 75 9.59 2.63 -3.29
C SER A 75 9.85 1.16 -3.58
N TYR A 76 8.82 0.34 -3.42
CA TYR A 76 8.89 -1.04 -3.85
C TYR A 76 8.74 -1.13 -5.37
N VAL A 77 9.35 -2.16 -5.94
CA VAL A 77 9.04 -2.67 -7.26
C VAL A 77 8.60 -4.12 -7.13
N SER A 78 7.68 -4.54 -7.99
CA SER A 78 7.14 -5.89 -8.00
C SER A 78 7.24 -6.53 -9.37
N VAL A 79 7.30 -7.87 -9.38
CA VAL A 79 7.13 -8.70 -10.57
C VAL A 79 6.16 -9.82 -10.20
N THR A 80 5.06 -9.89 -10.93
CA THR A 80 4.10 -10.98 -10.88
C THR A 80 4.31 -11.92 -12.05
N PHE A 81 4.40 -13.20 -11.77
CA PHE A 81 4.42 -14.27 -12.76
C PHE A 81 3.10 -15.03 -12.74
N GLU A 82 2.65 -15.46 -13.90
CA GLU A 82 1.52 -16.39 -14.07
C GLU A 82 2.04 -17.76 -14.50
N ALA A 83 1.52 -18.81 -13.87
CA ALA A 83 1.77 -20.18 -14.25
C ALA A 83 1.01 -20.52 -15.54
N ASP A 84 1.74 -20.72 -16.63
CA ASP A 84 1.22 -21.19 -17.92
C ASP A 84 1.75 -22.60 -18.21
N ARG A 85 0.86 -23.59 -18.07
CA ARG A 85 1.15 -25.03 -18.19
C ARG A 85 2.29 -25.48 -17.27
N ASN A 86 3.52 -25.43 -17.76
CA ASN A 86 4.73 -25.90 -17.08
C ASN A 86 5.79 -24.80 -16.91
N ALA A 87 5.44 -23.53 -17.14
CA ALA A 87 6.36 -22.41 -17.04
C ALA A 87 5.72 -21.24 -16.29
N TRP A 88 6.56 -20.46 -15.62
CA TRP A 88 6.18 -19.15 -15.09
C TRP A 88 6.51 -18.08 -16.12
N ARG A 89 5.51 -17.30 -16.51
CA ARG A 89 5.67 -16.21 -17.48
C ARG A 89 5.48 -14.87 -16.79
N PRO A 90 6.31 -13.85 -17.09
CA PRO A 90 6.08 -12.51 -16.59
C PRO A 90 4.67 -12.06 -16.99
N PHE A 91 3.86 -11.72 -16.00
CA PHE A 91 2.49 -11.26 -16.20
C PHE A 91 2.43 -9.74 -16.09
N ARG A 92 3.06 -9.18 -15.05
CA ARG A 92 3.10 -7.75 -14.77
C ARG A 92 4.32 -7.40 -13.92
N TRP A 93 4.85 -6.20 -14.08
CA TRP A 93 5.90 -5.65 -13.23
C TRP A 93 5.88 -4.13 -13.24
N GLY A 94 6.47 -3.51 -12.23
CA GLY A 94 6.53 -2.04 -12.12
C GLY A 94 6.72 -1.58 -10.67
N SER A 95 6.42 -0.31 -10.42
CA SER A 95 6.34 0.21 -9.06
C SER A 95 5.26 -0.54 -8.26
N CYS A 96 5.52 -0.72 -6.97
CA CYS A 96 4.58 -1.25 -6.01
C CYS A 96 4.47 -0.26 -4.86
N GLU A 97 3.25 0.22 -4.63
CA GLU A 97 2.86 0.82 -3.36
C GLU A 97 1.98 -0.23 -2.66
N PRO A 98 2.51 -1.02 -1.72
CA PRO A 98 1.74 -2.06 -1.04
C PRO A 98 0.50 -1.45 -0.38
N ARG A 99 -0.69 -1.69 -0.91
CA ARG A 99 -1.94 -1.15 -0.36
C ARG A 99 -2.66 -2.19 0.46
N ARG A 100 -3.30 -1.75 1.54
CA ARG A 100 -4.01 -2.66 2.42
C ARG A 100 -5.20 -3.27 1.70
N VAL A 101 -5.30 -4.59 1.71
CA VAL A 101 -6.45 -5.30 1.17
C VAL A 101 -7.59 -5.19 2.17
N VAL A 102 -8.66 -4.57 1.73
CA VAL A 102 -9.91 -4.40 2.49
C VAL A 102 -10.96 -5.34 1.91
N THR A 103 -11.86 -5.84 2.77
CA THR A 103 -12.85 -6.84 2.36
C THR A 103 -14.12 -6.21 1.81
N GLY A 104 -14.80 -6.91 0.91
CA GLY A 104 -16.06 -6.46 0.34
C GLY A 104 -15.86 -5.39 -0.73
N ASN A 105 -16.88 -4.57 -0.95
CA ASN A 105 -16.85 -3.48 -1.92
C ASN A 105 -16.31 -2.20 -1.29
N THR A 106 -15.11 -2.25 -0.70
CA THR A 106 -14.46 -1.13 -0.01
C THR A 106 -13.09 -0.84 -0.60
N VAL A 107 -12.58 0.37 -0.38
CA VAL A 107 -11.24 0.81 -0.74
C VAL A 107 -10.59 1.53 0.45
N SER A 108 -9.28 1.40 0.60
CA SER A 108 -8.52 2.17 1.59
C SER A 108 -8.26 3.59 1.09
N LEU A 109 -8.40 4.57 1.97
CA LEU A 109 -8.19 5.98 1.66
C LEU A 109 -6.86 6.46 2.25
N ALA A 110 -6.11 7.22 1.45
CA ALA A 110 -4.94 7.93 1.94
C ALA A 110 -5.39 9.18 2.72
N TRP A 111 -4.68 9.51 3.79
CA TRP A 111 -4.98 10.66 4.62
C TRP A 111 -3.72 11.25 5.25
N TRP A 112 -3.81 12.51 5.67
CA TRP A 112 -2.74 13.22 6.39
C TRP A 112 -3.30 14.31 7.30
N LEU A 113 -2.43 14.88 8.13
CA LEU A 113 -2.70 15.98 9.03
C LEU A 113 -2.36 17.30 8.33
N PRO A 114 -3.33 18.06 7.81
CA PRO A 114 -3.05 19.28 7.06
C PRO A 114 -2.42 20.38 7.93
N GLU A 115 -2.70 20.37 9.24
CA GLU A 115 -2.19 21.35 10.21
C GLU A 115 -0.98 20.83 11.02
N GLY A 116 -0.46 19.65 10.69
CA GLY A 116 0.67 19.03 11.39
C GLY A 116 0.27 18.28 12.67
N VAL A 117 1.15 18.26 13.67
CA VAL A 117 0.99 17.43 14.87
C VAL A 117 -0.18 17.95 15.74
N PRO A 118 -1.21 17.12 16.01
CA PRO A 118 -2.35 17.51 16.83
C PRO A 118 -2.02 17.62 18.33
N ASP A 119 -2.92 18.21 19.11
CA ASP A 119 -2.80 18.28 20.57
C ASP A 119 -2.72 16.88 21.18
N GLN A 120 -1.66 16.64 21.97
CA GLN A 120 -1.40 15.35 22.62
C GLN A 120 -2.48 14.97 23.63
N ALA A 121 -3.15 15.94 24.24
CA ALA A 121 -4.30 15.69 25.13
C ALA A 121 -5.61 15.47 24.35
N GLY A 122 -5.59 15.69 23.03
CA GLY A 122 -6.73 15.52 22.15
C GLY A 122 -7.10 14.06 21.94
N ARG A 123 -8.39 13.82 21.67
CA ARG A 123 -8.94 12.52 21.22
C ARG A 123 -9.58 12.62 19.84
N SER A 124 -9.47 13.77 19.19
CA SER A 124 -10.08 14.03 17.89
C SER A 124 -9.02 14.71 17.03
N ILE A 125 -8.82 14.18 15.83
CA ILE A 125 -7.83 14.71 14.87
C ILE A 125 -8.55 15.15 13.61
N ALA A 126 -8.28 16.39 13.20
CA ALA A 126 -8.67 16.90 11.90
C ALA A 126 -7.66 16.42 10.86
N VAL A 127 -8.16 15.81 9.79
CA VAL A 127 -7.35 15.22 8.72
C VAL A 127 -7.87 15.67 7.36
N SER A 128 -7.02 15.57 6.35
CA SER A 128 -7.40 15.60 4.95
C SER A 128 -7.38 14.19 4.42
N VAL A 129 -8.46 13.77 3.77
CA VAL A 129 -8.61 12.44 3.17
C VAL A 129 -8.73 12.60 1.66
N ILE A 130 -8.05 11.74 0.91
CA ILE A 130 -8.20 11.69 -0.55
C ILE A 130 -9.44 10.86 -0.86
N VAL A 131 -10.48 11.53 -1.34
CA VAL A 131 -11.72 10.89 -1.78
C VAL A 131 -11.90 11.17 -3.27
N ASP A 132 -11.88 10.11 -4.07
CA ASP A 132 -12.16 10.13 -5.51
C ASP A 132 -13.57 9.63 -5.84
N GLY A 133 -13.95 9.74 -7.12
CA GLY A 133 -15.25 9.28 -7.59
C GLY A 133 -15.40 7.76 -7.68
N CYS A 134 -14.39 6.97 -7.28
CA CYS A 134 -14.59 5.55 -7.00
C CYS A 134 -15.22 5.33 -5.61
N ASN A 135 -15.47 6.36 -4.80
CA ASN A 135 -16.03 6.22 -3.46
C ASN A 135 -17.55 6.45 -3.47
N ALA A 136 -18.28 5.58 -2.78
CA ALA A 136 -19.73 5.64 -2.69
C ALA A 136 -20.14 6.82 -1.82
N GLY A 137 -20.64 7.87 -2.48
CA GLY A 137 -21.17 9.06 -1.82
C GLY A 137 -20.12 10.10 -1.42
N PRO A 138 -20.56 11.26 -0.91
CA PRO A 138 -19.67 12.27 -0.35
C PRO A 138 -18.83 11.65 0.78
N ALA A 139 -17.62 12.18 1.01
CA ALA A 139 -16.73 11.72 2.08
C ALA A 139 -17.43 11.56 3.44
N GLU A 140 -18.43 12.42 3.70
CA GLU A 140 -19.18 12.45 4.95
C GLU A 140 -20.12 11.26 5.21
N GLU A 141 -20.54 10.55 4.16
CA GLU A 141 -21.44 9.39 4.27
C GLU A 141 -20.79 8.08 3.81
N GLY A 142 -19.70 8.18 3.04
CA GLY A 142 -19.00 7.04 2.42
C GLY A 142 -17.93 6.39 3.29
N ILE A 143 -17.29 7.16 4.18
CA ILE A 143 -16.19 6.69 5.03
C ILE A 143 -16.73 5.84 6.18
N GLU A 144 -16.18 4.64 6.33
CA GLU A 144 -16.50 3.71 7.42
C GLU A 144 -15.73 4.07 8.70
N PRO A 145 -16.18 3.57 9.87
CA PRO A 145 -15.44 3.76 11.11
C PRO A 145 -13.96 3.33 10.98
N PRO A 146 -13.01 4.13 11.48
CA PRO A 146 -11.59 3.89 11.29
C PRO A 146 -11.15 2.57 11.93
N LEU A 147 -10.30 1.84 11.22
CA LEU A 147 -9.59 0.70 11.78
C LEU A 147 -8.32 1.22 12.46
N LEU A 148 -8.22 0.99 13.77
CA LEU A 148 -7.12 1.47 14.59
C LEU A 148 -6.23 0.30 15.01
N ASP A 149 -4.93 0.42 14.74
CA ASP A 149 -3.90 -0.41 15.36
C ASP A 149 -3.04 0.49 16.27
N ILE A 150 -3.23 0.31 17.58
CA ILE A 150 -2.57 1.09 18.61
C ILE A 150 -1.47 0.22 19.20
N ALA A 151 -0.21 0.59 18.93
CA ALA A 151 0.95 -0.15 19.39
C ALA A 151 1.97 0.82 19.98
N GLY A 152 2.15 0.78 21.30
CA GLY A 152 3.24 1.45 22.02
C GLY A 152 3.40 2.94 21.68
N ASP A 153 4.31 3.22 20.75
CA ASP A 153 4.75 4.54 20.28
C ASP A 153 4.04 5.03 19.00
N ALA A 154 3.13 4.26 18.41
CA ALA A 154 2.40 4.63 17.20
C ALA A 154 0.92 4.26 17.24
N VAL A 155 0.11 5.06 16.54
CA VAL A 155 -1.28 4.76 16.18
C VAL A 155 -1.36 4.73 14.67
N THR A 156 -1.56 3.53 14.12
CA THR A 156 -1.79 3.35 12.68
C THR A 156 -3.29 3.36 12.42
N ILE A 157 -3.73 4.28 11.56
CA ILE A 157 -5.14 4.48 11.24
C ILE A 157 -5.37 4.14 9.78
N ILE A 158 -6.35 3.28 9.53
CA ILE A 158 -6.83 2.98 8.19
C ILE A 158 -8.25 3.51 8.04
N LEU A 159 -8.41 4.42 7.10
CA LEU A 159 -9.72 4.86 6.61
C LEU A 159 -10.12 3.99 5.42
N THR A 160 -11.38 3.58 5.41
CA THR A 160 -11.99 2.86 4.29
C THR A 160 -13.25 3.56 3.86
N SER A 161 -13.58 3.44 2.57
CA SER A 161 -14.88 3.85 2.04
C SER A 161 -15.44 2.74 1.19
N ARG A 162 -16.77 2.68 1.11
CA ARG A 162 -17.43 1.83 0.11
C ARG A 162 -17.09 2.34 -1.29
N ARG A 163 -16.99 1.43 -2.25
CA ARG A 163 -16.73 1.75 -3.65
C ARG A 163 -18.03 2.11 -4.36
N ASP A 164 -18.03 3.20 -5.11
CA ASP A 164 -19.08 3.55 -6.05
C ASP A 164 -19.00 2.59 -7.26
N PRO A 165 -20.11 2.03 -7.74
CA PRO A 165 -20.12 1.22 -8.95
C PRO A 165 -19.77 1.99 -10.23
N ASN A 166 -19.66 3.33 -10.18
CA ASN A 166 -19.27 4.16 -11.31
C ASN A 166 -17.86 3.78 -11.82
N PRO A 167 -17.74 3.25 -13.06
CA PRO A 167 -16.46 2.84 -13.61
C PRO A 167 -15.54 4.02 -13.97
N ASP A 168 -16.08 5.24 -14.12
CA ASP A 168 -15.33 6.40 -14.61
C ASP A 168 -14.45 7.03 -13.53
N CYS A 169 -14.77 6.79 -12.25
CA CYS A 169 -13.98 7.21 -11.08
C CYS A 169 -13.26 8.56 -11.25
N PRO A 170 -13.99 9.69 -11.34
CA PRO A 170 -13.36 10.99 -11.53
C PRO A 170 -12.34 11.28 -10.45
N ALA A 171 -11.26 11.98 -10.83
CA ALA A 171 -10.19 12.33 -9.91
C ALA A 171 -10.72 13.04 -8.66
N GLY A 172 -10.26 12.58 -7.51
CA GLY A 172 -10.61 13.11 -6.21
C GLY A 172 -9.79 14.32 -5.79
N GLY A 173 -10.13 14.84 -4.61
CA GLY A 173 -9.38 15.91 -3.97
C GLY A 173 -9.29 15.74 -2.46
N PRO A 174 -8.42 16.52 -1.81
CA PRO A 174 -8.36 16.60 -0.36
C PRO A 174 -9.73 16.99 0.21
N THR A 175 -10.29 16.15 1.07
CA THR A 175 -11.56 16.39 1.73
C THR A 175 -11.35 16.40 3.24
N PRO A 176 -11.76 17.46 3.97
CA PRO A 176 -11.65 17.51 5.42
C PRO A 176 -12.45 16.39 6.08
N TRP A 177 -11.86 15.77 7.11
CA TRP A 177 -12.51 14.75 7.92
C TRP A 177 -12.02 14.81 9.37
N THR A 178 -12.79 14.21 10.28
CA THR A 178 -12.41 14.11 11.69
C THR A 178 -12.37 12.65 12.10
N ILE A 179 -11.29 12.26 12.76
CA ILE A 179 -11.13 10.92 13.33
C ILE A 179 -11.17 11.04 14.85
N ASP A 180 -12.11 10.33 15.47
CA ASP A 180 -12.17 10.20 16.92
C ASP A 180 -11.41 8.95 17.38
N LEU A 181 -10.54 9.13 18.36
CA LEU A 181 -9.73 8.10 18.97
C LEU A 181 -10.34 7.67 20.31
N PRO A 182 -10.23 6.38 20.68
CA PRO A 182 -10.75 5.87 21.95
C PRO A 182 -9.96 6.40 23.17
N GLU A 183 -8.76 6.94 22.96
CA GLU A 183 -7.86 7.46 23.99
C GLU A 183 -7.04 8.65 23.46
N GLU A 184 -6.38 9.38 24.35
CA GLU A 184 -5.61 10.60 24.05
C GLU A 184 -4.39 10.30 23.21
N ILE A 185 -4.11 11.07 22.16
CA ILE A 185 -3.02 10.82 21.20
C ILE A 185 -1.67 10.64 21.90
N GLY A 186 -1.39 11.44 22.92
CA GLY A 186 -0.12 11.42 23.65
C GLY A 186 1.06 11.77 22.74
N THR A 187 2.21 11.14 22.99
CA THR A 187 3.45 11.36 22.20
C THR A 187 3.59 10.39 21.02
N ARG A 188 2.50 9.72 20.62
CA ARG A 188 2.55 8.65 19.63
C ARG A 188 2.61 9.20 18.21
N ALA A 189 3.37 8.53 17.36
CA ALA A 189 3.35 8.79 15.92
C ALA A 189 1.98 8.44 15.35
N LEU A 190 1.47 9.26 14.45
CA LEU A 190 0.24 9.01 13.70
C LEU A 190 0.63 8.54 12.31
N LEU A 191 0.16 7.35 11.92
CA LEU A 191 0.53 6.72 10.66
C LEU A 191 -0.71 6.44 9.79
N ASP A 192 -0.66 6.84 8.53
CA ASP A 192 -1.59 6.39 7.51
C ASP A 192 -1.26 4.94 7.11
N GLY A 193 -2.13 4.02 7.53
CA GLY A 193 -2.00 2.58 7.29
C GLY A 193 -2.63 2.09 5.99
N SER A 194 -3.06 2.99 5.09
CA SER A 194 -3.52 2.62 3.75
C SER A 194 -2.44 1.93 2.92
N VAL A 195 -1.16 2.16 3.25
CA VAL A 195 0.01 1.59 2.59
C VAL A 195 0.99 0.90 3.56
N PHE A 196 1.95 0.14 3.04
CA PHE A 196 3.06 -0.44 3.82
C PHE A 196 4.45 -0.03 3.32
N PRO A 197 5.38 0.38 4.21
CA PRO A 197 5.13 0.71 5.62
C PRO A 197 4.14 1.88 5.76
N GLY A 198 3.51 2.02 6.93
CA GLY A 198 2.59 3.11 7.19
C GLY A 198 3.28 4.47 7.00
N ARG A 199 2.61 5.40 6.33
CA ARG A 199 3.15 6.74 6.02
C ARG A 199 3.01 7.64 7.24
N ASP A 200 4.02 8.46 7.51
CA ASP A 200 3.92 9.51 8.53
C ASP A 200 2.80 10.49 8.15
N ALA A 201 1.78 10.60 9.00
CA ALA A 201 0.60 11.41 8.74
C ALA A 201 0.89 12.92 8.71
N THR A 202 2.08 13.36 9.11
CA THR A 202 2.49 14.77 8.98
C THR A 202 2.93 15.15 7.55
N THR A 203 3.00 14.18 6.64
CA THR A 203 3.42 14.38 5.25
C THR A 203 2.26 14.09 4.29
N GLU A 204 1.97 15.05 3.41
CA GLU A 204 0.97 14.85 2.35
C GLU A 204 1.39 13.70 1.40
N PRO A 205 0.47 12.79 1.03
CA PRO A 205 0.70 11.78 0.01
C PRO A 205 1.19 12.39 -1.31
N LEU A 206 2.39 12.01 -1.77
CA LEU A 206 2.85 12.37 -3.11
C LEU A 206 1.96 11.71 -4.17
N GLY A 207 1.39 12.49 -5.11
CA GLY A 207 0.72 11.95 -6.30
C GLY A 207 -0.68 12.48 -6.65
N PHE A 208 -1.21 13.49 -5.97
CA PHE A 208 -2.52 14.08 -6.34
C PHE A 208 -2.50 15.60 -6.54
N GLY A 209 -1.45 16.30 -6.10
CA GLY A 209 -1.10 17.62 -6.63
C GLY A 209 -0.49 17.44 -8.02
N GLY A 210 -1.18 17.96 -9.05
CA GLY A 210 -0.83 17.75 -10.45
C GLY A 210 0.66 17.91 -10.75
N ILE A 211 1.11 17.12 -11.72
CA ILE A 211 2.32 17.40 -12.48
C ILE A 211 2.07 18.74 -13.18
N GLY A 212 2.42 19.84 -12.50
CA GLY A 212 2.54 21.16 -13.08
C GLY A 212 3.86 21.22 -13.83
N GLY A 213 3.83 20.73 -15.08
CA GLY A 213 4.83 20.95 -16.12
C GLY A 213 4.12 21.20 -17.43
#